data_AF-A0A2C8F679-F1
#
_entry.id   AF-A0A2C8F679-F1
#
_cell.length_a   1.000
_cell.length_b   1.000
_cell.length_c   1.000
_cell.angle_alpha   90.00
_cell.angle_beta   90.00
_cell.angle_gamma   90.00
#
_symmetry.space_group_name_H-M   'P 1'
#
loop_
_entity.id
_entity.type
_entity.pdbx_description
1 polymer ?
#
loop_
_entity_poly.entity_id
_entity_poly.type
_entity_poly.pdbx_seq_one_letter_code
_entity_poly.pdbx_strand_id
1 'polypeptide(L)'
;MFSSMYQATGFKRAIILCQEGKVEEAEALLKSLQDEFLAVCEENEALKNQLSEVADVLDLAEKVQFDGQKYWLMDAGEQKGPFCQVCYDRDGLLVHLQEHDNHWECQSCHGLYLRTQEADPMRKPKSNVRSTLKKTIPLFLEREMG
;
A
#
# COMPACT_ATOMS: atom_id res chain seq x y z
N MET A 1 -11.78 23.91 2.24
CA MET A 1 -12.89 24.88 1.99
C MET A 1 -12.44 26.17 1.29
N PHE A 2 -11.17 26.35 0.88
CA PHE A 2 -10.69 27.62 0.32
C PHE A 2 -10.94 27.80 -1.20
N SER A 3 -11.07 26.71 -1.98
CA SER A 3 -11.10 26.78 -3.46
C SER A 3 -12.40 27.38 -4.06
N SER A 4 -13.57 27.12 -3.45
CA SER A 4 -14.86 27.59 -3.98
C SER A 4 -15.02 29.11 -3.98
N MET A 5 -14.41 29.82 -3.02
CA MET A 5 -14.51 31.27 -2.93
C MET A 5 -13.68 32.01 -3.99
N TYR A 6 -12.49 31.50 -4.33
CA TYR A 6 -11.61 32.16 -5.32
C TYR A 6 -12.18 32.06 -6.74
N GLN A 7 -12.70 30.90 -7.15
CA GLN A 7 -13.34 30.72 -8.46
C GLN A 7 -14.58 31.62 -8.61
N ALA A 8 -15.40 31.72 -7.55
CA ALA A 8 -16.55 32.62 -7.54
C ALA A 8 -16.17 34.10 -7.70
N THR A 9 -14.96 34.50 -7.29
CA THR A 9 -14.46 35.87 -7.49
C THR A 9 -13.83 36.09 -8.86
N GLY A 10 -13.15 35.09 -9.43
CA GLY A 10 -12.52 35.16 -10.76
C GLY A 10 -13.54 35.31 -11.88
N PHE A 11 -14.58 34.45 -11.91
CA PHE A 11 -15.62 34.53 -12.94
C PHE A 11 -16.44 35.81 -12.86
N LYS A 12 -16.75 36.30 -11.65
CA LYS A 12 -17.42 37.60 -11.47
C LYS A 12 -16.58 38.74 -12.05
N ARG A 13 -15.27 38.70 -11.85
CA ARG A 13 -14.35 39.71 -12.40
C ARG A 13 -14.28 39.65 -13.92
N ALA A 14 -14.26 38.46 -14.52
CA ALA A 14 -14.34 38.31 -15.98
C ALA A 14 -15.65 38.90 -16.54
N ILE A 15 -16.78 38.66 -15.87
CA ILE A 15 -18.08 39.23 -16.26
C ILE A 15 -18.05 40.77 -16.21
N ILE A 16 -17.48 41.36 -15.15
CA ILE A 16 -17.33 42.82 -15.03
C ILE A 16 -16.46 43.37 -16.17
N LEU A 17 -15.32 42.74 -16.47
CA LEU A 17 -14.44 43.16 -17.56
C LEU A 17 -15.14 43.13 -18.92
N CYS A 18 -15.98 42.11 -19.17
CA CYS A 18 -16.82 42.06 -20.37
C CYS A 18 -17.85 43.20 -20.42
N GLN A 19 -18.50 43.52 -19.29
CA GLN A 19 -19.46 44.62 -19.19
C GLN A 19 -18.79 46.00 -19.39
N GLU A 20 -17.53 46.15 -18.98
CA GLU A 20 -16.71 47.34 -19.19
C GLU A 20 -16.11 47.44 -20.61
N GLY A 21 -16.32 46.43 -21.47
CA GLY A 21 -15.77 46.38 -22.83
C GLY A 21 -14.29 45.98 -22.92
N LYS A 22 -13.68 45.56 -21.80
CA LYS A 22 -12.27 45.10 -21.72
C LYS A 22 -12.17 43.62 -22.09
N VAL A 23 -12.52 43.30 -23.33
CA VAL A 23 -12.65 41.90 -23.78
C VAL A 23 -11.32 41.14 -23.71
N GLU A 24 -10.20 41.79 -24.07
CA GLU A 24 -8.87 41.15 -24.03
C GLU A 24 -8.46 40.75 -22.61
N GLU A 25 -8.69 41.62 -21.62
CA GLU A 25 -8.40 41.31 -20.21
C GLU A 25 -9.30 40.20 -19.67
N ALA A 26 -10.57 40.19 -20.07
CA ALA A 26 -11.51 39.14 -19.71
C ALA A 26 -11.10 37.78 -20.30
N GLU A 27 -10.67 37.75 -21.56
CA GLU A 27 -10.19 36.54 -22.23
C GLU A 27 -8.93 35.98 -21.55
N ALA A 28 -7.96 36.85 -21.24
CA ALA A 28 -6.74 36.45 -20.53
C ALA A 28 -7.06 35.87 -19.14
N LEU A 29 -8.00 36.49 -18.40
CA LEU A 29 -8.43 36.00 -17.09
C LEU A 29 -9.13 34.64 -17.20
N LEU A 30 -10.00 34.45 -18.21
CA LEU A 30 -10.68 33.18 -18.41
C LEU A 30 -9.71 32.05 -18.78
N LYS A 31 -8.69 32.33 -19.60
CA LYS A 31 -7.62 31.38 -19.90
C LYS A 31 -6.85 30.98 -18.63
N SER A 32 -6.45 31.95 -17.80
CA SER A 32 -5.81 31.66 -16.52
C SER A 32 -6.67 30.79 -15.61
N LEU A 33 -7.97 31.11 -15.48
CA LEU A 33 -8.89 30.31 -14.67
C LEU A 33 -9.10 28.91 -15.24
N GLN A 34 -9.10 28.77 -16.57
CA GLN A 34 -9.17 27.46 -17.22
C GLN A 34 -7.91 26.63 -16.92
N ASP A 35 -6.72 27.22 -17.05
CA ASP A 35 -5.46 26.54 -16.77
C ASP A 35 -5.38 26.09 -15.30
N GLU A 36 -5.77 26.96 -14.37
CA GLU A 36 -5.87 26.62 -12.94
C GLU A 36 -6.87 25.49 -12.68
N PHE A 37 -8.03 25.53 -13.34
CA PHE A 37 -9.04 24.48 -13.21
C PHE A 37 -8.55 23.13 -13.74
N LEU A 38 -7.85 23.13 -14.88
CA LEU A 38 -7.25 21.92 -15.45
C LEU A 38 -6.18 21.35 -14.53
N ALA A 39 -5.28 22.19 -14.01
CA ALA A 39 -4.26 21.77 -13.06
C ALA A 39 -4.86 21.13 -11.79
N VAL A 40 -5.94 21.72 -11.26
CA VAL A 40 -6.66 21.14 -10.10
C VAL A 40 -7.33 19.81 -10.46
N CYS A 41 -7.88 19.68 -11.67
CA CYS A 41 -8.48 18.41 -12.13
C CYS A 41 -7.42 17.31 -12.24
N GLU A 42 -6.27 17.63 -12.85
CA GLU A 42 -5.13 16.70 -12.98
C GLU A 42 -4.60 16.27 -11.61
N GLU A 43 -4.41 17.20 -10.68
CA GLU A 43 -3.99 16.89 -9.31
C GLU A 43 -5.03 16.01 -8.59
N ASN A 44 -6.32 16.31 -8.76
CA ASN A 44 -7.40 15.52 -8.16
C ASN A 44 -7.42 14.08 -8.69
N GLU A 45 -7.21 13.90 -9.99
CA GLU A 45 -7.12 12.58 -10.61
C GLU A 45 -5.89 11.81 -10.12
N ALA A 46 -4.72 12.46 -10.07
CA ALA A 46 -3.51 11.87 -9.52
C ALA A 46 -3.69 11.41 -8.06
N LEU A 47 -4.30 12.24 -7.22
CA LEU A 47 -4.60 11.90 -5.83
C LEU A 47 -5.59 10.74 -5.71
N LYS A 48 -6.63 10.70 -6.55
CA LYS A 48 -7.57 9.58 -6.58
C LYS A 48 -6.90 8.28 -6.98
N ASN A 49 -6.00 8.32 -7.97
CA ASN A 49 -5.25 7.14 -8.41
C ASN A 49 -4.34 6.63 -7.29
N GLN A 50 -3.60 7.51 -6.62
CA GLN A 50 -2.80 7.15 -5.44
C GLN A 50 -3.64 6.55 -4.32
N LEU A 51 -4.83 7.11 -4.07
CA LEU A 51 -5.75 6.57 -3.06
C LEU A 51 -6.24 5.16 -3.44
N SER A 52 -6.55 4.93 -4.71
CA SER A 52 -6.93 3.62 -5.24
C SER A 52 -5.82 2.60 -5.06
N GLU A 53 -4.59 2.94 -5.44
CA GLU A 53 -3.43 2.05 -5.30
C GLU A 53 -3.19 1.64 -3.84
N VAL A 54 -3.32 2.60 -2.90
CA VAL A 54 -3.20 2.31 -1.46
C VAL A 54 -4.34 1.42 -0.98
N ALA A 55 -5.58 1.67 -1.42
CA ALA A 55 -6.72 0.83 -1.08
C ALA A 55 -6.53 -0.61 -1.58
N ASP A 56 -6.04 -0.79 -2.82
CA ASP A 56 -5.75 -2.10 -3.39
C ASP A 56 -4.68 -2.86 -2.59
N VAL A 57 -3.64 -2.17 -2.12
CA VAL A 57 -2.60 -2.75 -1.26
C VAL A 57 -3.17 -3.18 0.09
N LEU A 58 -4.03 -2.37 0.72
CA LEU A 58 -4.67 -2.71 1.98
C LEU A 58 -5.61 -3.92 1.83
N ASP A 59 -6.42 -3.93 0.77
CA ASP A 59 -7.31 -5.05 0.43
C ASP A 59 -6.52 -6.34 0.21
N LEU A 60 -5.35 -6.27 -0.42
CA LEU A 60 -4.46 -7.42 -0.57
C LEU A 60 -3.91 -7.87 0.79
N ALA A 61 -3.42 -6.95 1.61
CA ALA A 61 -2.84 -7.26 2.90
C ALA A 61 -3.83 -7.92 3.86
N GLU A 62 -5.11 -7.52 3.85
CA GLU A 62 -6.17 -8.16 4.63
C GLU A 62 -6.44 -9.62 4.21
N LYS A 63 -6.23 -9.93 2.93
CA LYS A 63 -6.45 -11.28 2.37
C LYS A 63 -5.29 -12.23 2.60
N VAL A 64 -4.12 -11.72 3.02
CA VAL A 64 -2.92 -12.53 3.26
C VAL A 64 -2.94 -13.10 4.68
N GLN A 65 -2.95 -14.43 4.78
CA GLN A 65 -2.98 -15.17 6.04
C GLN A 65 -1.67 -15.92 6.27
N PHE A 66 -1.14 -15.83 7.49
CA PHE A 66 0.05 -16.56 7.90
C PHE A 66 -0.30 -17.87 8.59
N ASP A 67 0.28 -18.99 8.15
CA ASP A 67 0.02 -20.32 8.74
C ASP A 67 1.02 -20.73 9.84
N GLY A 68 1.93 -19.83 10.22
CA GLY A 68 3.02 -20.09 11.16
C GLY A 68 4.38 -20.32 10.50
N GLN A 69 4.43 -20.56 9.18
CA GLN A 69 5.68 -20.67 8.42
C GLN A 69 5.66 -19.94 7.08
N LYS A 70 4.51 -19.85 6.42
CA LYS A 70 4.34 -19.32 5.07
C LYS A 70 3.03 -18.56 4.95
N TYR A 71 2.94 -17.71 3.93
CA TYR A 71 1.74 -16.94 3.65
C TYR A 71 0.84 -17.64 2.65
N TRP A 72 -0.46 -17.36 2.76
CA TRP A 72 -1.51 -17.83 1.88
C TRP A 72 -2.42 -16.65 1.55
N LEU A 73 -2.83 -16.54 0.28
CA LEU A 73 -3.75 -15.49 -0.15
C LEU A 73 -5.16 -16.07 -0.23
N MET A 74 -6.10 -15.47 0.50
CA MET A 74 -7.52 -15.82 0.45
C MET A 74 -8.23 -14.92 -0.55
N ASP A 75 -8.56 -15.46 -1.71
CA ASP A 75 -9.18 -14.71 -2.80
C ASP A 75 -10.44 -15.41 -3.30
N ALA A 76 -11.58 -14.73 -3.25
CA ALA A 76 -12.88 -15.24 -3.67
C ALA A 76 -13.27 -16.64 -3.12
N GLY A 77 -12.79 -16.99 -1.91
CA GLY A 77 -13.05 -18.29 -1.27
C GLY A 77 -12.07 -19.39 -1.68
N GLU A 78 -11.09 -19.09 -2.54
CA GLU A 78 -9.97 -19.97 -2.89
C GLU A 78 -8.71 -19.56 -2.11
N GLN A 79 -7.98 -20.55 -1.61
CA GLN A 79 -6.69 -20.35 -0.98
C GLN A 79 -5.58 -20.53 -2.03
N LYS A 80 -4.84 -19.46 -2.31
CA LYS A 80 -3.71 -19.45 -3.24
C LYS A 80 -2.38 -19.44 -2.47
N GLY A 81 -1.38 -20.16 -2.96
CA GLY A 81 -0.05 -20.23 -2.35
C GLY A 81 0.54 -21.65 -2.35
N PRO A 82 1.56 -21.92 -1.52
CA PRO A 82 2.09 -21.04 -0.47
C PRO A 82 3.08 -19.97 -0.98
N PHE A 83 3.17 -18.86 -0.25
CA PHE A 83 4.06 -17.74 -0.53
C PHE A 83 5.16 -17.59 0.52
N CYS A 84 6.31 -17.06 0.08
CA CYS A 84 7.48 -16.82 0.90
C CYS A 84 7.23 -15.74 1.98
N GLN A 85 7.43 -16.10 3.25
CA GLN A 85 7.31 -15.15 4.37
C GLN A 85 8.34 -14.02 4.25
N VAL A 86 9.60 -14.35 3.98
CA VAL A 86 10.71 -13.38 3.97
C VAL A 86 10.53 -12.32 2.88
N CYS A 87 10.12 -12.72 1.67
CA CYS A 87 9.92 -11.78 0.56
C CYS A 87 8.72 -10.86 0.80
N TYR A 88 7.67 -11.39 1.43
CA TYR A 88 6.50 -10.58 1.76
C TYR A 88 6.79 -9.59 2.90
N ASP A 89 7.39 -10.04 4.00
CA ASP A 89 7.68 -9.19 5.16
C ASP A 89 8.72 -8.09 4.84
N ARG A 90 9.69 -8.38 3.96
CA ARG A 90 10.76 -7.44 3.61
C ARG A 90 10.34 -6.48 2.50
N ASP A 91 9.75 -7.02 1.43
CA ASP A 91 9.57 -6.30 0.16
C ASP A 91 8.08 -6.16 -0.24
N GLY A 92 7.14 -6.75 0.50
CA GLY A 92 5.72 -6.80 0.13
C GLY A 92 5.42 -7.73 -1.06
N LEU A 93 6.34 -8.64 -1.41
CA LEU A 93 6.23 -9.47 -2.60
C LEU A 93 5.70 -10.88 -2.27
N LEU A 94 4.57 -11.25 -2.89
CA LEU A 94 4.02 -12.60 -2.85
C LEU A 94 4.74 -13.54 -3.83
N VAL A 95 5.92 -14.01 -3.44
CA VAL A 95 6.72 -14.97 -4.23
C VAL A 95 6.24 -16.40 -3.95
N HIS A 96 5.76 -17.11 -4.97
CA HIS A 96 5.36 -18.51 -4.86
C HIS A 96 6.54 -19.40 -4.45
N LEU A 97 6.32 -20.21 -3.42
CA LEU A 97 7.26 -21.26 -3.06
C LEU A 97 7.12 -22.45 -4.01
N GLN A 98 8.25 -22.98 -4.45
CA GLN A 98 8.32 -24.16 -5.31
C GLN A 98 8.35 -25.43 -4.45
N GLU A 99 7.61 -26.44 -4.90
CA GLU A 99 7.54 -27.72 -4.20
C GLU A 99 8.76 -28.59 -4.54
N HIS A 100 9.44 -29.08 -3.51
CA HIS A 100 10.46 -30.13 -3.61
C HIS A 100 10.09 -31.29 -2.68
N ASP A 101 10.79 -32.42 -2.82
CA ASP A 101 10.44 -33.70 -2.15
C ASP A 101 10.14 -33.58 -0.65
N ASN A 102 10.90 -32.75 0.08
CA ASN A 102 10.79 -32.61 1.54
C ASN A 102 10.54 -31.18 2.03
N HIS A 103 10.53 -30.19 1.15
CA HIS A 103 10.46 -28.78 1.54
C HIS A 103 9.90 -27.91 0.42
N TRP A 104 9.58 -26.69 0.80
CA TRP A 104 9.23 -25.61 -0.10
C TRP A 104 10.41 -24.65 -0.23
N GLU A 105 10.77 -24.24 -1.43
CA GLU A 105 11.88 -23.30 -1.68
C GLU A 105 11.39 -22.02 -2.36
N CYS A 106 11.87 -20.87 -1.87
CA CYS A 106 11.68 -19.59 -2.55
C CYS A 106 12.76 -19.36 -3.61
N GLN A 107 12.39 -19.14 -4.87
CA GLN A 107 13.35 -18.85 -5.94
C GLN A 107 13.95 -17.43 -5.88
N SER A 108 13.38 -16.53 -5.08
CA SER A 108 13.87 -15.15 -4.95
C SER A 108 14.90 -15.00 -3.83
N CYS A 109 14.66 -15.61 -2.66
CA CYS A 109 15.53 -15.48 -1.49
C CYS A 109 16.18 -16.80 -1.06
N HIS A 110 15.91 -17.91 -1.75
CA HIS A 110 16.38 -19.27 -1.42
C HIS A 110 16.05 -19.74 0.00
N GLY A 111 14.97 -19.18 0.58
CA GLY A 111 14.44 -19.62 1.86
C GLY A 111 13.79 -20.99 1.76
N LEU A 112 14.10 -21.87 2.72
CA LEU A 112 13.57 -23.23 2.79
C LEU A 112 12.50 -23.31 3.90
N TYR A 113 11.36 -23.88 3.57
CA TYR A 113 10.22 -24.00 4.47
C TYR A 113 9.78 -25.47 4.57
N LEU A 114 9.40 -25.91 5.77
CA LEU A 114 8.97 -27.30 5.95
C LEU A 114 7.63 -27.51 5.24
N ARG A 115 7.50 -28.66 4.58
CA ARG A 115 6.19 -29.15 4.16
C ARG A 115 5.43 -29.48 5.45
N THR A 116 4.41 -28.70 5.78
CA THR A 116 3.53 -29.01 6.92
C THR A 116 2.87 -30.35 6.58
N GLN A 117 3.39 -31.45 7.15
CA GLN A 117 2.66 -32.70 7.16
C GLN A 117 1.38 -32.43 7.96
N GLU A 118 0.22 -32.68 7.37
CA GLU A 118 -1.06 -32.64 8.07
C GLU A 118 -0.87 -33.31 9.43
N ALA A 119 -1.26 -32.59 10.49
CA ALA A 119 -1.02 -33.02 11.85
C ALA A 119 -1.66 -34.40 12.05
N ASP A 120 -0.82 -35.45 12.10
CA ASP A 120 -1.18 -36.72 12.68
C ASP A 120 -1.73 -36.43 14.09
N PRO A 121 -3.00 -36.73 14.39
CA PRO A 121 -3.66 -36.35 15.64
C PRO A 121 -3.03 -36.99 16.90
N MET A 122 -1.93 -37.74 16.78
CA MET A 122 -1.24 -38.44 17.87
C MET A 122 0.13 -37.88 18.29
N ARG A 123 0.59 -36.72 17.80
CA ARG A 123 1.86 -36.14 18.32
C ARG A 123 1.70 -35.54 19.72
N LYS A 124 2.03 -36.34 20.75
CA LYS A 124 2.14 -35.89 22.15
C LYS A 124 3.13 -34.71 22.25
N PRO A 125 2.83 -33.69 23.07
CA PRO A 125 3.72 -32.54 23.24
C PRO A 125 5.00 -33.00 23.94
N LYS A 126 6.14 -32.87 23.27
CA LYS A 126 7.45 -33.06 23.91
C LYS A 126 7.77 -31.79 24.70
N SER A 127 7.88 -31.96 26.01
CA SER A 127 8.21 -30.95 27.00
C SER A 127 9.57 -30.27 26.77
N ASN A 128 9.55 -28.93 26.80
CA ASN A 128 10.59 -27.96 27.16
C ASN A 128 12.09 -28.26 26.91
N VAL A 129 12.71 -27.36 26.15
CA VAL A 129 14.04 -26.81 26.51
C VAL A 129 13.97 -25.28 26.43
N ARG A 130 14.17 -24.61 27.57
CA ARG A 130 14.41 -23.17 27.64
C ARG A 130 15.74 -22.85 26.93
N SER A 131 15.71 -21.91 25.99
CA SER A 131 16.89 -21.13 25.61
C SER A 131 16.55 -19.65 25.70
N THR A 132 17.07 -19.03 26.74
CA THR A 132 17.05 -17.58 26.96
C THR A 132 18.03 -16.92 26.02
N LEU A 133 17.56 -16.17 25.03
CA LEU A 133 18.27 -14.98 24.52
C LEU A 133 17.29 -14.07 23.76
N LYS A 134 16.83 -13.03 24.46
CA LYS A 134 16.19 -11.85 23.86
C LYS A 134 17.20 -11.19 22.92
N LYS A 135 16.86 -11.05 21.64
CA LYS A 135 17.53 -10.12 20.72
C LYS A 135 16.53 -9.47 19.77
N THR A 136 15.50 -8.82 20.32
CA THR A 136 14.94 -7.65 19.65
C THR A 136 15.84 -6.47 20.01
N ILE A 137 16.54 -5.95 19.01
CA ILE A 137 17.33 -4.72 19.13
C ILE A 137 16.34 -3.58 18.83
N PRO A 138 16.13 -2.62 19.76
CA PRO A 138 15.24 -1.49 19.50
C PRO A 138 15.84 -0.57 18.42
N LEU A 139 15.01 -0.13 17.48
CA LEU A 139 15.40 0.71 16.33
C LEU A 139 15.77 2.16 16.71
N PHE A 140 15.53 2.58 17.95
CA PHE A 140 15.82 3.94 18.40
C PHE A 140 16.56 3.89 19.75
N LEU A 141 17.80 4.38 19.75
CA LEU A 141 18.51 4.80 20.96
C LEU A 141 17.94 6.15 21.35
N GLU A 142 17.33 6.25 22.53
CA GLU A 142 16.88 7.53 23.09
C GLU A 142 18.09 8.46 23.20
N ARG A 143 18.05 9.57 22.47
CA ARG A 143 19.04 10.63 22.55
C ARG A 143 18.66 11.50 23.74
N GLU A 144 19.32 11.32 24.89
CA GLU A 144 19.21 12.26 25.99
C GLU A 144 19.71 13.63 25.50
N MET A 145 18.81 14.61 25.44
CA MET A 145 19.18 16.01 25.22
C MET A 145 19.63 16.59 26.56
N GLY A 146 20.92 16.88 26.67
CA GLY A 146 21.49 17.82 27.64
C GLY A 146 21.55 19.23 27.07
#